data_AF-A0A354CMT8-F1
#
_entry.id   AF-A0A354CMT8-F1
#
_cell.length_a   1.000
_cell.length_b   1.000
_cell.length_c   1.000
_cell.angle_alpha   90.00
_cell.angle_beta   90.00
_cell.angle_gamma   90.00
#
_symmetry.space_group_name_H-M   'P 1'
#
loop_
_entity.id
_entity.type
_entity.pdbx_description
1 polymer ?
#
loop_
_entity_poly.entity_id
_entity_poly.type
_entity_poly.pdbx_seq_one_letter_code
_entity_poly.pdbx_strand_id
1 'polypeptide(L)'
;ELHELDYDPDGFEWINNFSANETVVIFCRKSSEGGHLIAAVNFTPVVRKNYKIGVPYAGKCREIFNSDSLQFDGEGNVNPDIIRSVESECDGRDNSVRITLPPMGIAVFRCTPYTENELIEIENARKEKEARQKREEARKLIEEAKRLEREAEDIEKKKRMVRKTGGAKSGSKKPVTAKRKMP
;
A
#
# COMPACT_ATOMS: atom_id res chain seq x y z
N GLU A 1 -12.17 6.08 -32.96
CA GLU A 1 -12.21 5.75 -31.52
C GLU A 1 -13.48 6.26 -30.82
N LEU A 2 -13.68 7.56 -30.58
CA LEU A 2 -14.78 8.05 -29.70
C LEU A 2 -16.22 7.98 -30.27
N HIS A 3 -16.41 7.61 -31.53
CA HIS A 3 -17.70 7.69 -32.24
C HIS A 3 -18.21 6.34 -32.75
N GLU A 4 -17.36 5.30 -32.75
CA GLU A 4 -17.66 4.02 -33.42
C GLU A 4 -18.84 3.27 -32.79
N LEU A 5 -18.96 3.37 -31.46
CA LEU A 5 -19.97 2.66 -30.68
C LEU A 5 -20.93 3.65 -29.97
N ASP A 6 -21.22 4.81 -30.56
CA ASP A 6 -22.07 5.83 -29.92
C ASP A 6 -23.53 5.37 -29.69
N TYR A 7 -24.03 4.46 -30.53
CA TYR A 7 -25.38 3.91 -30.43
C TYR A 7 -25.42 2.51 -29.79
N ASP A 8 -24.27 1.98 -29.39
CA ASP A 8 -24.14 0.68 -28.76
C ASP A 8 -23.93 0.87 -27.25
N PRO A 9 -24.80 0.31 -26.39
CA PRO A 9 -24.60 0.34 -24.94
C PRO A 9 -23.23 -0.17 -24.50
N ASP A 10 -22.64 -1.13 -25.22
CA ASP A 10 -21.33 -1.70 -24.89
C ASP A 10 -20.19 -0.70 -25.14
N GLY A 11 -20.44 0.38 -25.91
CA GLY A 11 -19.51 1.47 -26.18
C GLY A 11 -19.27 2.42 -25.01
N PHE A 12 -20.04 2.29 -23.92
CA PHE A 12 -19.98 3.15 -22.74
C PHE A 12 -20.06 2.35 -21.44
N GLU A 13 -19.26 2.74 -20.44
CA GLU A 13 -19.33 2.12 -19.12
C GLU A 13 -19.03 3.15 -18.02
N TRP A 14 -19.85 3.20 -16.98
CA TRP A 14 -19.51 4.00 -15.80
C TRP A 14 -18.35 3.36 -15.04
N ILE A 15 -17.38 4.19 -14.64
CA ILE A 15 -16.34 3.79 -13.68
C ILE A 15 -16.75 4.28 -12.30
N ASN A 16 -16.93 5.58 -12.14
CA ASN A 16 -17.36 6.18 -10.88
C ASN A 16 -18.40 7.26 -11.15
N ASN A 17 -19.61 7.05 -10.66
CA ASN A 17 -20.72 8.01 -10.72
C ASN A 17 -21.38 8.27 -9.35
N PHE A 18 -20.88 7.64 -8.28
CA PHE A 18 -21.45 7.73 -6.93
C PHE A 18 -20.74 8.77 -6.06
N SER A 19 -19.62 9.34 -6.51
CA SER A 19 -18.82 10.32 -5.75
C SER A 19 -19.45 11.72 -5.78
N ALA A 20 -20.73 11.81 -5.39
CA ALA A 20 -21.52 13.05 -5.41
C ALA A 20 -20.89 14.16 -4.56
N ASN A 21 -20.32 13.80 -3.40
CA ASN A 21 -19.61 14.74 -2.52
C ASN A 21 -18.36 15.34 -3.17
N GLU A 22 -17.77 14.65 -4.13
CA GLU A 22 -16.60 15.10 -4.86
C GLU A 22 -16.98 15.74 -6.19
N THR A 23 -18.21 15.55 -6.66
CA THR A 23 -18.68 16.08 -7.95
C THR A 23 -17.73 15.68 -9.08
N VAL A 24 -17.26 14.43 -9.01
CA VAL A 24 -16.43 13.77 -10.02
C VAL A 24 -17.26 12.72 -10.72
N VAL A 25 -17.14 12.66 -12.04
CA VAL A 25 -17.68 11.57 -12.84
C VAL A 25 -16.57 10.97 -13.69
N ILE A 26 -16.56 9.64 -13.77
CA ILE A 26 -15.57 8.89 -14.52
C ILE A 26 -16.28 7.80 -15.32
N PHE A 27 -15.99 7.74 -16.60
CA PHE A 27 -16.56 6.76 -17.51
C PHE A 27 -15.53 6.30 -18.55
N CYS A 28 -15.78 5.13 -19.10
CA CYS A 28 -15.00 4.55 -20.17
C CYS A 28 -15.78 4.60 -21.49
N ARG A 29 -15.07 4.92 -22.57
CA ARG A 29 -15.52 4.75 -23.96
C ARG A 29 -14.72 3.64 -24.60
N LYS A 30 -15.41 2.72 -25.26
CA LYS A 30 -14.80 1.59 -25.99
C LYS A 30 -14.87 1.84 -27.49
N SER A 31 -13.85 1.41 -28.22
CA SER A 31 -13.86 1.36 -29.68
C SER A 31 -14.07 -0.07 -30.16
N SER A 32 -14.47 -0.22 -31.43
CA SER A 32 -14.67 -1.53 -32.07
C SER A 32 -13.39 -2.36 -32.15
N GLU A 33 -12.24 -1.71 -32.17
CA GLU A 33 -10.91 -2.33 -32.17
C GLU A 33 -10.38 -2.64 -30.75
N GLY A 34 -11.22 -2.49 -29.71
CA GLY A 34 -10.84 -2.79 -28.33
C GLY A 34 -10.07 -1.68 -27.61
N GLY A 35 -9.99 -0.48 -28.20
CA GLY A 35 -9.43 0.71 -27.56
C GLY A 35 -10.30 1.16 -26.38
N HIS A 36 -9.66 1.55 -25.27
CA HIS A 36 -10.35 2.06 -24.09
C HIS A 36 -9.87 3.46 -23.76
N LEU A 37 -10.81 4.41 -23.74
CA LEU A 37 -10.58 5.77 -23.30
C LEU A 37 -11.31 5.99 -21.99
N ILE A 38 -10.61 6.49 -20.97
CA ILE A 38 -11.22 6.90 -19.71
C ILE A 38 -11.33 8.43 -19.72
N ALA A 39 -12.54 8.94 -19.55
CA ALA A 39 -12.78 10.35 -19.32
C ALA A 39 -13.07 10.55 -17.83
N ALA A 40 -12.30 11.42 -17.19
CA ALA A 40 -12.49 11.81 -15.80
C ALA A 40 -12.75 13.31 -15.73
N VAL A 41 -13.89 13.68 -15.15
CA VAL A 41 -14.38 15.06 -15.11
C VAL A 41 -14.52 15.49 -13.66
N ASN A 42 -13.92 16.63 -13.33
CA ASN A 42 -14.00 17.26 -12.03
C ASN A 42 -14.80 18.56 -12.16
N PHE A 43 -15.97 18.63 -11.54
CA PHE A 43 -16.82 19.82 -11.57
C PHE A 43 -16.58 20.80 -10.40
N THR A 44 -15.50 20.62 -9.65
CA THR A 44 -15.12 21.50 -8.54
C THR A 44 -13.88 22.34 -8.91
N PRO A 45 -13.71 23.56 -8.37
CA PRO A 45 -12.53 24.38 -8.64
C PRO A 45 -11.26 23.89 -7.92
N VAL A 46 -11.34 22.75 -7.24
CA VAL A 46 -10.22 22.20 -6.46
C VAL A 46 -9.50 21.13 -7.29
N VAL A 47 -8.20 21.31 -7.49
CA VAL A 47 -7.33 20.30 -8.10
C VAL A 47 -7.29 19.05 -7.20
N ARG A 48 -7.50 17.87 -7.79
CA ARG A 48 -7.39 16.60 -7.05
C ARG A 48 -6.13 15.85 -7.45
N LYS A 49 -5.11 15.91 -6.61
CA LYS A 49 -3.86 15.16 -6.81
C LYS A 49 -3.98 13.74 -6.27
N ASN A 50 -3.27 12.80 -6.89
CA ASN A 50 -3.23 11.39 -6.46
C ASN A 50 -4.61 10.71 -6.36
N TYR A 51 -5.57 11.20 -7.13
CA TYR A 51 -6.94 10.71 -7.15
C TYR A 51 -6.97 9.29 -7.72
N LYS A 52 -7.48 8.33 -6.94
CA LYS A 52 -7.46 6.91 -7.28
C LYS A 52 -8.69 6.56 -8.11
N ILE A 53 -8.50 5.89 -9.24
CA ILE A 53 -9.59 5.48 -10.13
C ILE A 53 -9.37 4.04 -10.57
N GLY A 54 -10.46 3.27 -10.70
CA GLY A 54 -10.44 1.94 -11.28
C GLY A 54 -10.18 1.98 -12.79
N VAL A 55 -9.49 0.97 -13.31
CA VAL A 55 -9.19 0.81 -14.75
C VAL A 55 -9.72 -0.53 -15.27
N PRO A 56 -10.06 -0.66 -16.57
CA PRO A 56 -10.69 -1.87 -17.12
C PRO A 56 -9.81 -3.12 -17.04
N TYR A 57 -8.49 -2.96 -16.98
CA TYR A 57 -7.53 -4.07 -16.92
C TYR A 57 -6.19 -3.59 -16.36
N ALA A 58 -5.31 -4.54 -16.03
CA ALA A 58 -3.92 -4.25 -15.73
C ALA A 58 -3.22 -3.67 -16.98
N GLY A 59 -2.69 -2.46 -16.88
CA GLY A 59 -2.10 -1.79 -18.03
C GLY A 59 -1.53 -0.42 -17.74
N LYS A 60 -1.36 0.35 -18.83
CA LYS A 60 -0.79 1.68 -18.85
C LYS A 60 -1.84 2.66 -19.33
N CYS A 61 -1.97 3.80 -18.67
CA CYS A 61 -2.82 4.90 -19.12
C CYS A 61 -1.96 6.12 -19.42
N ARG A 62 -2.20 6.73 -20.58
CA ARG A 62 -1.54 7.97 -21.02
C ARG A 62 -2.59 9.05 -21.18
N GLU A 63 -2.37 10.21 -20.58
CA GLU A 63 -3.20 11.39 -20.84
C GLU A 63 -3.05 11.81 -22.30
N ILE A 64 -4.16 11.86 -23.04
CA ILE A 64 -4.19 12.25 -24.46
C ILE A 64 -4.89 13.60 -24.65
N PHE A 65 -5.67 14.05 -23.66
CA PHE A 65 -6.32 15.35 -23.66
C PHE A 65 -6.54 15.81 -22.22
N ASN A 66 -6.39 17.11 -22.00
CA ASN A 66 -6.69 17.76 -20.73
C ASN A 66 -7.16 19.19 -21.02
N SER A 67 -8.34 19.55 -20.54
CA SER A 67 -8.91 20.89 -20.77
C SER A 67 -8.16 22.00 -20.02
N ASP A 68 -7.40 21.66 -18.98
CA ASP A 68 -6.59 22.60 -18.20
C ASP A 68 -5.13 22.66 -18.70
N SER A 69 -4.84 22.10 -19.87
CA SER A 69 -3.53 22.24 -20.50
C SER A 69 -3.25 23.72 -20.83
N LEU A 70 -1.98 24.14 -20.68
CA LEU A 70 -1.53 25.52 -20.97
C LEU A 70 -1.87 25.97 -22.40
N GLN A 71 -1.99 25.04 -23.35
CA GLN A 71 -2.37 25.36 -24.74
C GLN A 71 -3.82 25.83 -24.90
N PHE A 72 -4.66 25.63 -23.87
CA PHE A 72 -6.05 26.07 -23.79
C PHE A 72 -6.24 27.17 -22.74
N ASP A 73 -5.16 27.88 -22.38
CA ASP A 73 -5.13 28.87 -21.30
C ASP A 73 -5.53 28.31 -19.91
N GLY A 74 -5.33 27.01 -19.70
CA GLY A 74 -5.47 26.38 -18.38
C GLY A 74 -4.27 26.62 -17.47
N GLU A 75 -4.34 26.09 -16.24
CA GLU A 75 -3.30 26.21 -15.22
C GLU A 75 -2.18 25.16 -15.35
N GLY A 76 -2.35 24.15 -16.19
CA GLY A 76 -1.37 23.11 -16.46
C GLY A 76 -1.40 21.93 -15.48
N ASN A 77 -2.54 21.63 -14.86
CA ASN A 77 -2.70 20.45 -14.00
C ASN A 77 -2.86 19.17 -14.85
N VAL A 78 -1.74 18.69 -15.41
CA VAL A 78 -1.67 17.58 -16.37
C VAL A 78 -1.00 16.32 -15.80
N ASN A 79 -1.14 15.20 -16.51
CA ASN A 79 -0.46 13.93 -16.21
C ASN A 79 0.50 13.56 -17.36
N PRO A 80 1.74 14.08 -17.36
CA PRO A 80 2.63 14.01 -18.53
C PRO A 80 3.21 12.61 -18.77
N ASP A 81 3.39 11.83 -17.70
CA ASP A 81 3.99 10.51 -17.75
C ASP A 81 2.97 9.40 -18.03
N ILE A 82 3.47 8.25 -18.50
CA ILE A 82 2.67 7.03 -18.57
C ILE A 82 2.38 6.56 -17.15
N ILE A 83 1.09 6.44 -16.81
CA ILE A 83 0.63 5.98 -15.52
C ILE A 83 0.43 4.47 -15.58
N ARG A 84 1.17 3.75 -14.76
CA ARG A 84 1.08 2.30 -14.63
C ARG A 84 0.00 1.92 -13.62
N SER A 85 -0.90 1.02 -14.00
CA SER A 85 -1.87 0.46 -13.07
C SER A 85 -1.19 -0.43 -12.05
N VAL A 86 -1.80 -0.53 -10.88
CA VAL A 86 -1.42 -1.44 -9.81
C VAL A 86 -2.62 -2.27 -9.40
N GLU A 87 -2.35 -3.50 -8.93
CA GLU A 87 -3.36 -4.38 -8.33
C GLU A 87 -3.80 -3.78 -7.00
N SER A 88 -4.92 -3.05 -7.04
CA SER A 88 -5.47 -2.36 -5.90
C SER A 88 -6.90 -1.98 -6.22
N GLU A 89 -7.84 -2.60 -5.53
CA GLU A 89 -9.27 -2.47 -5.81
C GLU A 89 -9.74 -1.00 -5.74
N CYS A 90 -10.49 -0.56 -6.74
CA CYS A 90 -11.14 0.75 -6.79
C CYS A 90 -12.32 0.69 -7.77
N ASP A 91 -13.43 1.34 -7.44
CA ASP A 91 -14.60 1.44 -8.33
C ASP A 91 -15.11 0.07 -8.83
N GLY A 92 -15.03 -0.97 -7.98
CA GLY A 92 -15.41 -2.34 -8.33
C GLY A 92 -14.48 -3.05 -9.31
N ARG A 93 -13.25 -2.57 -9.48
CA ARG A 93 -12.24 -3.11 -10.41
C ARG A 93 -10.97 -3.49 -9.66
N ASP A 94 -10.34 -4.59 -10.08
CA ASP A 94 -9.13 -5.14 -9.42
C ASP A 94 -7.90 -4.22 -9.53
N ASN A 95 -7.83 -3.44 -10.61
CA ASN A 95 -6.71 -2.58 -10.92
C ASN A 95 -7.11 -1.11 -10.86
N SER A 96 -6.17 -0.27 -10.41
CA SER A 96 -6.36 1.17 -10.35
C SER A 96 -5.12 1.95 -10.72
N VAL A 97 -5.33 3.22 -11.02
CA VAL A 97 -4.27 4.21 -11.24
C VAL A 97 -4.49 5.40 -10.31
N ARG A 98 -3.45 6.21 -10.11
CA ARG A 98 -3.54 7.51 -9.45
C ARG A 98 -3.26 8.61 -10.46
N ILE A 99 -4.17 9.57 -10.54
CA ILE A 99 -4.11 10.68 -11.49
C ILE A 99 -4.26 12.02 -10.78
N THR A 100 -3.85 13.08 -11.45
CA THR A 100 -4.21 14.45 -11.12
C THR A 100 -5.43 14.85 -11.94
N LEU A 101 -6.52 15.25 -11.28
CA LEU A 101 -7.67 15.83 -11.97
C LEU A 101 -7.56 17.36 -11.97
N PRO A 102 -7.72 18.00 -13.13
CA PRO A 102 -7.72 19.47 -13.21
C PRO A 102 -8.92 20.07 -12.46
N PRO A 103 -8.86 21.34 -12.08
CA PRO A 103 -9.99 22.05 -11.50
C PRO A 103 -11.01 22.35 -12.62
N MET A 104 -12.32 22.13 -12.35
CA MET A 104 -13.41 22.41 -13.30
C MET A 104 -13.14 21.91 -14.73
N GLY A 105 -12.55 20.72 -14.86
CA GLY A 105 -11.98 20.26 -16.11
C GLY A 105 -12.18 18.77 -16.36
N ILE A 106 -11.79 18.37 -17.57
CA ILE A 106 -11.82 16.99 -18.04
C ILE A 106 -10.40 16.58 -18.45
N ALA A 107 -10.00 15.38 -18.01
CA ALA A 107 -8.82 14.68 -18.49
C ALA A 107 -9.26 13.37 -19.17
N VAL A 108 -8.69 13.09 -20.34
CA VAL A 108 -8.97 11.86 -21.10
C VAL A 108 -7.68 11.05 -21.21
N PHE A 109 -7.78 9.78 -20.84
CA PHE A 109 -6.68 8.84 -20.83
C PHE A 109 -6.94 7.73 -21.83
N ARG A 110 -5.94 7.42 -22.65
CA ARG A 110 -5.91 6.17 -23.40
C ARG A 110 -5.27 5.10 -22.54
N CYS A 111 -5.99 4.02 -22.29
CA CYS A 111 -5.46 2.88 -21.58
C CYS A 111 -5.15 1.74 -22.56
N THR A 112 -4.05 1.04 -22.31
CA THR A 112 -3.61 -0.14 -23.06
C THR A 112 -3.16 -1.22 -22.09
N PRO A 113 -3.47 -2.50 -22.36
CA PRO A 113 -3.08 -3.58 -21.47
C PRO A 113 -1.55 -3.71 -21.42
N TYR A 114 -1.04 -4.28 -20.32
CA TYR A 114 0.35 -4.70 -20.29
C TYR A 114 0.60 -5.81 -21.29
N THR A 115 1.76 -5.78 -21.93
CA THR A 115 2.25 -6.92 -22.72
C THR A 115 2.65 -8.07 -21.81
N GLU A 116 2.74 -9.28 -22.36
CA GLU A 116 3.18 -10.47 -21.59
C GLU A 116 4.55 -10.26 -20.93
N ASN A 117 5.49 -9.65 -21.64
CA ASN A 117 6.82 -9.34 -21.11
C ASN A 117 6.74 -8.37 -19.92
N GLU A 118 5.91 -7.33 -20.01
CA GLU A 118 5.72 -6.38 -18.91
C GLU A 118 5.09 -7.04 -17.70
N LEU A 119 4.14 -7.96 -17.88
CA LEU A 119 3.55 -8.73 -16.78
C LEU A 119 4.58 -9.61 -16.09
N ILE A 120 5.44 -10.27 -16.86
CA ILE A 120 6.55 -11.09 -16.33
C ILE A 120 7.52 -10.22 -15.52
N GLU A 121 7.88 -9.05 -16.03
CA GLU A 121 8.76 -8.09 -15.32
C GLU A 121 8.13 -7.60 -14.01
N ILE A 122 6.84 -7.23 -14.02
CA ILE A 122 6.09 -6.80 -12.84
C ILE A 122 6.07 -7.92 -11.79
N GLU A 123 5.81 -9.15 -12.21
CA GLU A 123 5.74 -10.31 -11.31
C GLU A 123 7.11 -10.64 -10.70
N ASN A 124 8.17 -10.57 -11.50
CA ASN A 124 9.54 -10.78 -11.02
C ASN A 124 9.94 -9.69 -10.00
N ALA A 125 9.64 -8.43 -10.30
CA ALA A 125 9.88 -7.32 -9.37
C ALA A 125 9.09 -7.48 -8.06
N ARG A 126 7.85 -7.98 -8.12
CA ARG A 126 7.03 -8.29 -6.95
C ARG A 126 7.67 -9.37 -6.09
N LYS A 127 8.05 -10.51 -6.70
CA LYS A 127 8.74 -11.62 -6.00
C LYS A 127 10.05 -11.17 -5.36
N GLU A 128 10.83 -10.35 -6.06
CA GLU A 128 12.08 -9.81 -5.53
C GLU A 128 11.84 -8.90 -4.31
N LYS A 129 10.84 -8.02 -4.40
CA LYS A 129 10.45 -7.12 -3.30
C LYS A 129 9.97 -7.90 -2.07
N GLU A 130 9.13 -8.92 -2.28
CA GLU A 130 8.66 -9.81 -1.21
C GLU A 130 9.82 -10.59 -0.56
N ALA A 131 10.74 -11.13 -1.38
CA ALA A 131 11.93 -11.82 -0.88
C ALA A 131 12.83 -10.87 -0.07
N ARG A 132 12.99 -9.62 -0.52
CA ARG A 132 13.74 -8.58 0.21
C ARG A 132 13.09 -8.25 1.55
N GLN A 133 11.76 -8.07 1.57
CA GLN A 133 11.00 -7.82 2.80
C GLN A 133 11.15 -8.96 3.80
N LYS A 134 10.95 -10.22 3.37
CA LYS A 134 11.13 -11.40 4.23
C LYS A 134 12.55 -11.52 4.78
N ARG A 135 13.58 -11.22 3.97
CA ARG A 135 14.99 -11.21 4.43
C ARG A 135 15.23 -10.13 5.49
N GLU A 136 14.66 -8.95 5.30
CA GLU A 136 14.77 -7.84 6.25
C GLU A 136 14.06 -8.15 7.58
N GLU A 137 12.85 -8.71 7.52
CA GLU A 137 12.09 -9.16 8.69
C GLU A 137 12.82 -10.28 9.45
N ALA A 138 13.31 -11.30 8.74
CA ALA A 138 14.10 -12.37 9.34
C ALA A 138 15.36 -11.83 10.03
N ARG A 139 16.04 -10.85 9.42
CA ARG A 139 17.20 -10.19 10.03
C ARG A 139 16.82 -9.47 11.33
N LYS A 140 15.72 -8.72 11.36
CA LYS A 140 15.22 -8.03 12.56
C LYS A 140 14.87 -9.02 13.68
N LEU A 141 14.21 -10.13 13.34
CA LEU A 141 13.87 -11.19 14.30
C LEU A 141 15.12 -11.87 14.88
N ILE A 142 16.13 -12.15 14.05
CA ILE A 142 17.40 -12.72 14.52
C ILE A 142 18.14 -11.75 15.44
N GLU A 143 18.13 -10.44 15.11
CA GLU A 143 18.74 -9.41 15.95
C GLU A 143 18.03 -9.28 17.31
N GLU A 144 16.71 -9.32 17.31
CA GLU A 144 15.90 -9.31 18.53
C GLU A 144 16.09 -10.58 19.37
N ALA A 145 16.10 -11.77 18.76
CA ALA A 145 16.37 -13.03 19.46
C ALA A 145 17.74 -13.00 20.15
N LYS A 146 18.79 -12.53 19.45
CA LYS A 146 20.13 -12.35 20.03
C LYS A 146 20.15 -11.35 21.19
N ARG A 147 19.33 -10.30 21.14
CA ARG A 147 19.20 -9.34 22.25
C ARG A 147 18.58 -10.01 23.48
N LEU A 148 17.48 -10.73 23.29
CA LEU A 148 16.79 -11.45 24.36
C LEU A 148 17.65 -12.55 24.98
N GLU A 149 18.44 -13.27 24.17
CA GLU A 149 19.41 -14.26 24.66
C GLU A 149 20.47 -13.61 25.56
N ARG A 150 21.06 -12.48 25.15
CA ARG A 150 22.02 -11.74 25.97
C ARG A 150 21.39 -11.25 27.28
N GLU A 151 20.17 -10.72 27.22
CA GLU A 151 19.43 -10.29 28.42
C GLU A 151 19.14 -11.47 29.36
N ALA A 152 18.75 -12.63 28.84
CA ALA A 152 18.51 -13.84 29.61
C ALA A 152 19.79 -14.37 30.28
N GLU A 153 20.91 -14.39 29.55
CA GLU A 153 22.23 -14.74 30.10
C GLU A 153 22.63 -13.81 31.24
N ASP A 154 22.41 -12.50 31.10
CA ASP A 154 22.73 -11.51 32.13
C ASP A 154 21.82 -11.65 33.36
N ILE A 155 20.53 -11.95 33.17
CA ILE A 155 19.60 -12.27 34.27
C ILE A 155 20.07 -13.54 35.00
N GLU A 156 20.48 -14.58 34.28
CA GLU A 156 20.95 -15.82 34.90
C GLU A 156 22.28 -15.62 35.66
N LYS A 157 23.22 -14.85 35.11
CA LYS A 157 24.45 -14.45 35.82
C LYS A 157 24.14 -13.70 37.12
N LYS A 158 23.20 -12.74 37.10
CA LYS A 158 22.73 -12.02 38.29
C LYS A 158 22.11 -12.97 39.32
N LYS A 159 21.22 -13.89 38.90
CA LYS A 159 20.63 -14.91 39.79
C LYS A 159 21.69 -15.81 40.45
N ARG A 160 22.72 -16.23 39.69
CA ARG A 160 23.85 -17.03 40.22
C ARG A 160 24.68 -16.26 41.26
N MET A 161 24.93 -14.97 41.05
CA MET A 161 25.63 -14.12 42.03
C MET A 161 24.84 -13.97 43.33
N VAL A 162 23.52 -13.76 43.25
CA VAL A 162 22.64 -13.65 44.44
C VAL A 162 22.58 -14.96 45.23
N ARG A 163 22.53 -16.12 44.56
CA ARG A 163 22.61 -17.43 45.24
C ARG A 163 23.95 -17.65 45.97
N LYS A 164 25.07 -17.16 45.42
CA LYS A 164 26.39 -17.26 46.06
C LYS A 164 26.52 -16.36 47.29
N THR A 165 25.91 -15.17 47.30
CA THR A 165 25.93 -14.27 48.46
C THR A 165 24.91 -14.63 49.54
N GLY A 166 23.82 -15.32 49.20
CA GLY A 166 22.83 -15.83 50.16
C GLY A 166 23.22 -17.11 50.92
N GLY A 167 24.30 -17.80 50.52
CA GLY A 167 24.76 -19.06 51.13
C GLY A 167 25.56 -18.92 52.43
N ALA A 168 25.82 -17.71 52.90
CA ALA A 168 26.63 -17.45 54.09
C ALA A 168 25.81 -16.81 55.22
N LYS A 169 24.90 -17.57 55.85
CA LYS A 169 24.51 -17.45 57.28
C LYS A 169 23.42 -18.47 57.63
N SER A 170 23.80 -19.61 58.20
CA SER A 170 23.13 -20.15 59.39
C SER A 170 24.12 -21.03 60.17
N GLY A 171 24.82 -20.38 61.10
CA GLY A 171 25.66 -21.03 62.10
C GLY A 171 24.82 -21.78 63.14
N SER A 172 25.43 -22.83 63.67
CA SER A 172 24.93 -23.72 64.72
C SER A 172 24.28 -23.00 65.91
N LYS A 173 23.11 -23.46 66.35
CA LYS A 173 22.68 -23.34 67.75
C LYS A 173 22.65 -24.74 68.37
N LYS A 174 23.56 -24.98 69.32
CA LYS A 174 23.54 -26.14 70.24
C LYS A 174 22.26 -26.10 71.09
N PRO A 175 21.68 -27.24 71.48
CA PRO A 175 20.60 -27.26 72.47
C PRO A 175 21.19 -27.06 73.88
N VAL A 176 20.68 -26.08 74.62
CA VAL A 176 20.99 -25.87 76.04
C VAL A 176 20.00 -26.68 76.86
N THR A 177 20.50 -27.65 77.61
CA THR A 177 19.80 -28.40 78.64
C THR A 177 19.55 -27.51 79.86
N ALA A 178 18.28 -27.25 80.19
CA ALA A 178 17.91 -26.62 81.46
C ALA A 178 17.30 -27.67 82.40
N LYS A 179 18.08 -28.09 83.40
CA LYS A 179 17.58 -28.75 84.62
C LYS A 179 17.21 -27.68 85.65
N ARG A 180 16.03 -27.81 86.27
CA ARG A 180 15.64 -27.46 87.67
C ARG A 180 14.14 -27.12 87.69
N LYS A 181 13.33 -27.43 88.70
CA LYS A 181 13.35 -28.31 89.89
C LYS A 181 11.90 -28.26 90.41
N MET A 182 11.38 -29.36 90.94
CA MET A 182 10.10 -29.44 91.67
C MET A 182 10.06 -28.45 92.86
N PRO A 183 8.86 -28.10 93.35
CA PRO A 183 8.18 -28.89 94.37
C PRO A 183 6.95 -29.67 93.87
#